data_AF-A0A6A1Q052-F1
#
_entry.id   AF-A0A6A1Q052-F1
#
_cell.length_a   1.000
_cell.length_b   1.000
_cell.length_c   1.000
_cell.angle_alpha   90.00
_cell.angle_beta   90.00
_cell.angle_gamma   90.00
#
_symmetry.space_group_name_H-M   'P 1'
#
loop_
_entity.id
_entity.type
_entity.pdbx_description
1 polymer ?
#
loop_
_entity_poly.entity_id
_entity_poly.type
_entity_poly.pdbx_seq_one_letter_code
_entity_poly.pdbx_strand_id
1 'polypeptide(L)'
;MLALLVLAFGAVEAISDRLCIRSNGRVSVEVSAEDMLTCCGDECGDGCNGGFPSGAWNFWTKHGLVSGGLYNSHVGCRPYSIPPCEHHVNGSRPPCTGEGDTPKCSKICEPGYAPSYKEDKHFGVYQHVTGEMMGGHAIRILGWGVENGTPYWLVGNSWNTDWGDNGFFKILRGQDHCGIESEIVAGIPCIRQY
;
A
#
# COMPACT_ATOMS: atom_id res chain seq x y z
N MET A 1 -8.73 -6.13 8.23
CA MET A 1 -7.44 -5.40 8.29
C MET A 1 -7.70 -4.08 9.03
N LEU A 2 -6.84 -3.65 9.97
CA LEU A 2 -7.09 -2.42 10.75
C LEU A 2 -7.27 -1.20 9.84
N ALA A 3 -8.15 -0.28 10.25
CA ALA A 3 -8.39 1.01 9.61
C ALA A 3 -7.16 1.95 9.55
N LEU A 4 -6.03 1.59 10.18
CA LEU A 4 -4.82 2.42 10.26
C LEU A 4 -3.59 1.82 9.57
N LEU A 5 -3.66 0.55 9.14
CA LEU A 5 -2.61 -0.10 8.33
C LEU A 5 -2.61 0.33 6.85
N VAL A 6 -3.60 1.12 6.49
CA VAL A 6 -4.07 1.40 5.15
C VAL A 6 -3.02 2.14 4.30
N LEU A 7 -2.18 2.94 4.94
CA LEU A 7 -1.15 3.76 4.28
C LEU A 7 -0.08 2.94 3.59
N ALA A 8 0.46 1.94 4.29
CA ALA A 8 1.48 1.06 3.74
C ALA A 8 0.94 0.33 2.50
N PHE A 9 -0.29 -0.19 2.59
CA PHE A 9 -0.95 -0.89 1.48
C PHE A 9 -1.19 0.03 0.28
N GLY A 10 -1.80 1.21 0.46
CA GLY A 10 -2.05 2.14 -0.64
C GLY A 10 -0.76 2.54 -1.39
N ALA A 11 0.33 2.76 -0.66
CA ALA A 11 1.63 3.05 -1.25
C ALA A 11 2.22 1.85 -1.99
N VAL A 12 2.35 0.68 -1.33
CA VAL A 12 3.03 -0.48 -1.93
C VAL A 12 2.24 -1.11 -3.08
N GLU A 13 0.91 -1.06 -3.05
CA GLU A 13 0.09 -1.49 -4.19
C GLU A 13 0.33 -0.58 -5.40
N ALA A 14 0.30 0.74 -5.22
CA ALA A 14 0.55 1.69 -6.30
C ALA A 14 1.99 1.60 -6.83
N ILE A 15 2.97 1.33 -5.97
CA ILE A 15 4.36 1.09 -6.36
C ILE A 15 4.46 -0.19 -7.20
N SER A 16 3.83 -1.28 -6.77
CA SER A 16 3.80 -2.57 -7.48
C SER A 16 3.24 -2.42 -8.89
N ASP A 17 2.10 -1.74 -9.04
CA ASP A 17 1.49 -1.44 -10.33
C ASP A 17 2.45 -0.65 -11.23
N ARG A 18 3.06 0.40 -10.69
CA ARG A 18 3.94 1.29 -11.45
C ARG A 18 5.22 0.58 -11.89
N LEU A 19 5.78 -0.32 -11.07
CA LEU A 19 6.94 -1.14 -11.46
C LEU A 19 6.61 -1.98 -12.70
N CYS A 20 5.44 -2.62 -12.72
CA CYS A 20 4.96 -3.39 -13.86
C CYS A 20 4.73 -2.52 -15.10
N ILE A 21 3.97 -1.43 -14.95
CA ILE A 21 3.65 -0.51 -16.06
C ILE A 21 4.93 0.07 -16.67
N ARG A 22 5.83 0.59 -15.83
CA ARG A 22 7.03 1.31 -16.29
C ARG A 22 8.07 0.38 -16.90
N SER A 23 8.11 -0.88 -16.46
CA SER A 23 8.99 -1.91 -17.02
C SER A 23 8.38 -2.62 -18.25
N ASN A 24 7.18 -2.21 -18.69
CA ASN A 24 6.42 -2.88 -19.75
C ASN A 24 6.22 -4.38 -19.46
N GLY A 25 5.83 -4.69 -18.22
CA GLY A 25 5.56 -6.05 -17.74
C GLY A 25 6.78 -6.89 -17.41
N ARG A 26 8.01 -6.37 -17.55
CA ARG A 26 9.24 -7.13 -17.23
C ARG A 26 9.43 -7.37 -15.74
N VAL A 27 8.95 -6.46 -14.90
CA VAL A 27 9.05 -6.51 -13.44
C VAL A 27 7.63 -6.51 -12.88
N SER A 28 7.16 -7.68 -12.46
CA SER A 28 5.84 -7.83 -11.82
C SER A 28 6.05 -8.45 -10.45
N VAL A 29 6.09 -7.60 -9.42
CA VAL A 29 6.36 -7.99 -8.03
C VAL A 29 5.33 -7.35 -7.11
N GLU A 30 4.97 -8.07 -6.05
CA GLU A 30 4.23 -7.51 -4.92
C GLU A 30 5.25 -6.87 -3.97
N VAL A 31 5.19 -5.55 -3.80
CA VAL A 31 6.06 -4.83 -2.88
C VAL A 31 5.58 -5.02 -1.44
N SER A 32 6.50 -5.31 -0.54
CA SER A 32 6.23 -5.70 0.83
C SER A 32 5.60 -4.56 1.65
N ALA A 33 4.31 -4.72 1.97
CA ALA A 33 3.64 -3.91 2.99
C ALA A 33 4.28 -4.09 4.37
N GLU A 34 4.82 -5.28 4.67
CA GLU A 34 5.53 -5.59 5.91
C GLU A 34 6.81 -4.77 6.06
N ASP A 35 7.63 -4.69 5.01
CA ASP A 35 8.88 -3.92 5.02
C ASP A 35 8.62 -2.42 5.14
N MET A 36 7.60 -1.92 4.41
CA MET A 36 7.15 -0.53 4.54
C MET A 36 6.70 -0.21 5.97
N LEU A 37 5.76 -1.00 6.48
CA LEU A 37 5.13 -0.78 7.79
C LEU A 37 6.15 -0.83 8.93
N THR A 38 7.03 -1.82 8.92
CA THR A 38 7.88 -2.12 10.08
C THR A 38 9.22 -1.38 10.04
N CYS A 39 9.76 -1.07 8.86
CA CYS A 39 11.14 -0.55 8.73
C CYS A 39 11.25 0.93 8.36
N CYS A 40 10.15 1.59 8.00
CA CYS A 40 10.18 3.04 7.75
C CYS A 40 10.32 3.86 9.03
N GLY A 41 9.69 3.41 10.13
CA GLY A 41 9.70 4.11 11.41
C GLY A 41 9.09 5.51 11.29
N ASP A 42 9.62 6.45 12.07
CA ASP A 42 9.08 7.81 12.24
C ASP A 42 8.92 8.60 10.93
N GLU A 43 9.68 8.28 9.87
CA GLU A 43 9.52 8.93 8.55
C GLU A 43 8.13 8.65 7.95
N CYS A 44 7.55 7.49 8.26
CA CYS A 44 6.21 7.11 7.82
C CYS A 44 5.15 7.25 8.92
N GLY A 45 5.50 7.67 10.14
CA GLY A 45 4.58 7.77 11.27
C GLY A 45 4.72 6.63 12.27
N ASP A 46 3.60 6.17 12.86
CA ASP A 46 3.56 5.25 14.00
C ASP A 46 3.07 3.84 13.63
N GLY A 47 3.48 3.38 12.45
CA GLY A 47 3.20 2.03 11.95
C GLY A 47 1.71 1.67 11.92
N CYS A 48 1.30 0.70 12.74
CA CYS A 48 -0.08 0.24 12.86
C CYS A 48 -1.05 1.31 13.38
N ASN A 49 -0.54 2.38 14.02
CA ASN A 49 -1.36 3.45 14.59
C ASN A 49 -1.54 4.64 13.62
N GLY A 50 -1.12 4.46 12.36
CA GLY A 50 -1.26 5.46 11.30
C GLY A 50 0.06 6.09 10.90
N GLY A 51 0.01 6.95 9.88
CA GLY A 51 1.22 7.43 9.23
C GLY A 51 1.01 8.39 8.06
N PHE A 52 2.07 8.59 7.28
CA PHE A 52 2.14 9.61 6.24
C PHE A 52 2.37 8.99 4.85
N PRO A 53 1.48 9.22 3.86
CA PRO A 53 1.69 8.73 2.50
C PRO A 53 3.00 9.26 1.90
N SER A 54 3.28 10.55 2.07
CA SER A 54 4.50 11.20 1.57
C SER A 54 5.78 10.57 2.15
N GLY A 55 5.76 10.20 3.43
CA GLY A 55 6.83 9.47 4.11
C GLY A 55 7.11 8.11 3.46
N ALA A 56 6.07 7.35 3.13
CA ALA A 56 6.19 6.04 2.48
C ALA A 56 6.86 6.13 1.11
N TRP A 57 6.47 7.09 0.26
CA TRP A 57 7.10 7.29 -1.04
C TRP A 57 8.55 7.81 -0.93
N ASN A 58 8.84 8.61 0.09
CA ASN A 58 10.19 9.09 0.38
C ASN A 58 11.10 7.93 0.82
N PHE A 59 10.61 7.09 1.74
CA PHE A 59 11.30 5.91 2.20
C PHE A 59 11.61 4.96 1.05
N TRP A 60 10.65 4.70 0.16
CA TRP A 60 10.88 3.92 -1.06
C TRP A 60 11.98 4.50 -1.95
N THR A 61 12.08 5.82 -2.04
CA THR A 61 13.10 6.51 -2.84
C THR A 61 14.49 6.41 -2.21
N LYS A 62 14.59 6.60 -0.90
CA LYS A 62 15.88 6.64 -0.18
C LYS A 62 16.42 5.25 0.17
N HIS A 63 15.54 4.35 0.58
CA HIS A 63 15.91 3.07 1.20
C HIS A 63 15.44 1.85 0.40
N GLY A 64 14.48 2.04 -0.52
CA GLY A 64 13.88 0.96 -1.29
C GLY A 64 13.03 0.03 -0.43
N LEU A 65 12.28 -0.84 -1.09
CA LEU A 65 11.41 -1.83 -0.45
C LEU A 65 11.66 -3.19 -1.06
N VAL A 66 11.62 -4.24 -0.25
CA VAL A 66 11.68 -5.62 -0.74
C VAL A 66 10.32 -6.09 -1.24
N SER A 67 10.29 -7.19 -1.97
CA SER A 67 9.06 -7.89 -2.33
C SER A 67 8.42 -8.57 -1.12
N GLY A 68 7.11 -8.79 -1.16
CA GLY A 68 6.37 -9.42 -0.07
C GLY A 68 4.87 -9.39 -0.31
N GLY A 69 4.27 -10.58 -0.34
CA GLY A 69 2.84 -10.76 -0.58
C GLY A 69 1.99 -10.80 0.68
N LEU A 70 0.78 -11.33 0.54
CA LEU A 70 -0.21 -11.39 1.61
C LEU A 70 0.16 -12.35 2.75
N TYR A 71 -0.60 -12.26 3.84
CA TYR A 71 -0.48 -13.17 4.98
C TYR A 71 -0.54 -14.64 4.55
N ASN A 72 0.45 -15.41 5.00
CA ASN A 72 0.60 -16.84 4.71
C ASN A 72 0.72 -17.20 3.21
N SER A 73 1.12 -16.26 2.36
CA SER A 73 1.29 -16.49 0.91
C SER A 73 2.64 -17.11 0.54
N HIS A 74 3.68 -16.89 1.36
CA HIS A 74 5.08 -17.26 1.04
C HIS A 74 5.59 -16.65 -0.27
N VAL A 75 5.05 -15.49 -0.65
CA VAL A 75 5.43 -14.75 -1.86
C VAL A 75 6.36 -13.60 -1.47
N GLY A 76 7.53 -13.55 -2.11
CA GLY A 76 8.49 -12.45 -1.94
C GLY A 76 9.40 -12.59 -0.71
N CYS A 77 10.23 -11.59 -0.48
CA CYS A 77 11.20 -11.57 0.62
C CYS A 77 10.53 -11.48 1.99
N ARG A 78 9.55 -10.58 2.15
CA ARG A 78 8.86 -10.33 3.43
C ARG A 78 7.34 -10.28 3.25
N PRO A 79 6.63 -11.42 3.23
CA PRO A 79 5.18 -11.44 3.25
C PRO A 79 4.62 -10.80 4.52
N TYR A 80 3.38 -10.35 4.43
CA TYR A 80 2.67 -9.71 5.52
C TYR A 80 2.46 -10.65 6.71
N SER A 81 2.76 -10.18 7.92
CA SER A 81 2.72 -11.03 9.13
C SER A 81 1.42 -10.92 9.93
N ILE A 82 0.64 -9.85 9.72
CA ILE A 82 -0.59 -9.59 10.49
C ILE A 82 -1.77 -10.32 9.83
N PRO A 83 -2.52 -11.17 10.58
CA PRO A 83 -3.60 -11.96 10.02
C PRO A 83 -4.79 -11.08 9.55
N PRO A 84 -5.54 -11.52 8.52
CA PRO A 84 -6.73 -10.83 8.09
C PRO A 84 -7.84 -10.93 9.14
N CYS A 85 -8.67 -9.89 9.22
CA CYS A 85 -9.81 -9.77 10.14
C CYS A 85 -10.97 -9.07 9.43
N GLU A 86 -12.21 -9.33 9.85
CA GLU A 86 -13.40 -8.76 9.22
C GLU A 86 -13.71 -7.36 9.76
N HIS A 87 -14.19 -6.50 8.86
CA HIS A 87 -14.58 -5.13 9.14
C HIS A 87 -16.03 -4.89 8.70
N HIS A 88 -16.93 -4.70 9.67
CA HIS A 88 -18.36 -4.42 9.44
C HIS A 88 -19.12 -5.42 8.54
N VAL A 89 -18.60 -6.65 8.40
CA VAL A 89 -19.26 -7.77 7.70
C VAL A 89 -19.28 -9.01 8.60
N ASN A 90 -20.33 -9.82 8.49
CA ASN A 90 -20.38 -11.14 9.12
C ASN A 90 -19.63 -12.14 8.21
N GLY A 91 -18.37 -12.42 8.54
CA GLY A 91 -17.52 -13.35 7.80
C GLY A 91 -16.99 -14.50 8.68
N SER A 92 -16.09 -15.30 8.11
CA SER A 92 -15.47 -16.44 8.80
C SER A 92 -14.22 -16.05 9.61
N ARG A 93 -13.68 -14.84 9.43
CA ARG A 93 -12.49 -14.38 10.15
C ARG A 93 -12.86 -13.70 11.48
N PRO A 94 -11.92 -13.60 12.43
CA PRO A 94 -12.17 -12.87 13.67
C PRO A 94 -12.47 -11.39 13.40
N PRO A 95 -13.26 -10.73 14.29
CA PRO A 95 -13.46 -9.29 14.23
C PRO A 95 -12.12 -8.57 14.46
N CYS A 96 -11.91 -7.46 13.76
CA CYS A 96 -10.72 -6.64 13.99
C CYS A 96 -10.74 -6.00 15.39
N THR A 97 -9.75 -6.32 16.23
CA THR A 97 -9.59 -5.77 17.59
C THR A 97 -8.74 -4.50 17.57
N GLY A 98 -9.19 -3.44 16.89
CA GLY A 98 -8.56 -2.11 16.94
C GLY A 98 -7.04 -2.07 16.67
N GLU A 99 -6.42 -0.95 17.10
CA GLU A 99 -4.97 -0.70 17.09
C GLU A 99 -4.18 -1.81 17.81
N GLY A 100 -3.04 -2.21 17.24
CA GLY A 100 -2.17 -3.25 17.79
C GLY A 100 -0.70 -2.90 17.55
N ASP A 101 0.19 -3.55 18.31
CA ASP A 101 1.62 -3.28 18.23
C ASP A 101 2.18 -3.51 16.82
N THR A 102 2.93 -2.54 16.30
CA THR A 102 3.67 -2.69 15.05
C THR A 102 4.74 -3.77 15.21
N PRO A 103 4.77 -4.80 14.34
CA PRO A 103 5.84 -5.80 14.38
C PRO A 103 7.22 -5.16 14.19
N LYS A 104 8.25 -5.76 14.79
CA LYS A 104 9.61 -5.22 14.68
C LYS A 104 10.15 -5.36 13.26
N CYS A 105 10.84 -4.31 12.78
CA CYS A 105 11.58 -4.37 11.52
C CYS A 105 12.54 -5.56 11.49
N SER A 106 12.44 -6.39 10.45
CA SER A 106 13.41 -7.44 10.13
C SER A 106 14.02 -7.17 8.76
N LYS A 107 15.35 -7.21 8.67
CA LYS A 107 16.10 -7.02 7.40
C LYS A 107 16.57 -8.35 6.82
N ILE A 108 15.75 -9.38 7.00
CA ILE A 108 16.02 -10.76 6.59
C ILE A 108 14.76 -11.28 5.87
N CYS A 109 14.96 -11.90 4.72
CA CYS A 109 13.88 -12.53 3.96
C CYS A 109 13.44 -13.85 4.60
N GLU A 110 12.27 -14.35 4.22
CA GLU A 110 11.79 -15.65 4.69
C GLU A 110 12.75 -16.81 4.30
N PRO A 111 12.84 -17.88 5.11
CA PRO A 111 13.70 -19.01 4.81
C PRO A 111 13.39 -19.63 3.44
N GLY A 112 14.42 -19.87 2.63
CA GLY A 112 14.26 -20.45 1.30
C GLY A 112 13.99 -19.44 0.19
N TYR A 113 13.79 -18.15 0.53
CA TYR A 113 13.73 -17.09 -0.45
C TYR A 113 15.14 -16.68 -0.91
N ALA A 114 15.28 -16.47 -2.22
CA ALA A 114 16.40 -15.79 -2.84
C ALA A 114 15.81 -14.81 -3.87
N PRO A 115 16.28 -13.56 -3.95
CA PRO A 115 17.58 -13.03 -3.49
C PRO A 115 17.62 -12.55 -2.01
N SER A 116 18.75 -11.99 -1.55
CA SER A 116 18.87 -11.46 -0.18
C SER A 116 18.08 -10.16 0.01
N TYR A 117 17.83 -9.75 1.27
CA TYR A 117 17.07 -8.54 1.60
C TYR A 117 17.60 -7.27 0.92
N LYS A 118 18.93 -7.16 0.72
CA LYS A 118 19.51 -5.97 0.07
C LYS A 118 19.37 -6.03 -1.45
N GLU A 119 19.45 -7.22 -2.02
CA GLU A 119 19.37 -7.46 -3.47
C GLU A 119 17.93 -7.36 -3.97
N ASP A 120 16.95 -7.71 -3.13
CA ASP A 120 15.52 -7.64 -3.44
C ASP A 120 14.95 -6.22 -3.36
N LYS A 121 15.76 -5.19 -3.08
CA LYS A 121 15.26 -3.82 -2.91
C LYS A 121 14.88 -3.19 -4.26
N HIS A 122 13.63 -2.77 -4.36
CA HIS A 122 13.04 -2.00 -5.44
C HIS A 122 13.01 -0.50 -5.07
N PHE A 123 13.45 0.38 -5.96
CA PHE A 123 13.56 1.82 -5.70
C PHE A 123 12.74 2.66 -6.68
N GLY A 124 12.46 3.89 -6.27
CA GLY A 124 11.75 4.89 -7.06
C GLY A 124 12.40 6.25 -7.05
N VAL A 125 11.87 7.13 -7.88
CA VAL A 125 12.09 8.57 -7.84
C VAL A 125 10.78 9.20 -7.42
N TYR A 126 10.71 9.68 -6.19
CA TYR A 126 9.55 10.40 -5.68
C TYR A 126 9.41 11.76 -6.35
N GLN A 127 8.18 12.10 -6.75
CA GLN A 127 7.81 13.44 -7.16
C GLN A 127 6.66 13.89 -6.26
N HIS A 128 6.97 14.73 -5.29
CA HIS A 128 5.95 15.33 -4.43
C HIS A 128 5.03 16.22 -5.28
N VAL A 129 3.72 15.98 -5.21
CA VAL A 129 2.71 16.80 -5.91
C VAL A 129 1.94 17.64 -4.89
N THR A 130 1.16 17.03 -3.98
CA THR A 130 0.46 17.69 -2.86
C THR A 130 0.29 16.73 -1.67
N GLY A 131 -0.20 17.23 -0.52
CA GLY A 131 -0.66 16.42 0.63
C GLY A 131 -0.14 16.91 1.98
N GLU A 132 -1.03 17.04 2.98
CA GLU A 132 -0.68 17.40 4.37
C GLU A 132 -1.04 16.26 5.34
N MET A 133 -0.80 16.46 6.64
CA MET A 133 -1.13 15.50 7.69
C MET A 133 -2.60 15.60 8.05
N MET A 134 -3.39 14.56 7.77
CA MET A 134 -4.69 14.36 8.41
C MET A 134 -4.93 12.89 8.74
N GLY A 135 -5.59 12.64 9.88
CA GLY A 135 -6.18 11.34 10.14
C GLY A 135 -7.16 11.00 9.01
N GLY A 136 -6.99 9.85 8.38
CA GLY A 136 -7.70 9.47 7.16
C GLY A 136 -7.33 8.07 6.66
N HIS A 137 -8.11 7.58 5.70
CA HIS A 137 -8.00 6.25 5.09
C HIS A 137 -7.32 6.38 3.71
N ALA A 138 -6.08 5.90 3.57
CA ALA A 138 -5.35 5.94 2.29
C ALA A 138 -5.92 4.95 1.26
N ILE A 139 -5.98 5.31 -0.01
CA ILE A 139 -6.55 4.42 -1.03
C ILE A 139 -5.76 4.48 -2.32
N ARG A 140 -6.01 3.51 -3.21
CA ARG A 140 -5.40 3.46 -4.54
C ARG A 140 -6.43 3.82 -5.61
N ILE A 141 -6.28 4.98 -6.25
CA ILE A 141 -7.10 5.37 -7.40
C ILE A 141 -6.56 4.72 -8.67
N LEU A 142 -7.42 4.02 -9.42
CA LEU A 142 -7.04 3.21 -10.57
C LEU A 142 -7.63 3.68 -11.90
N GLY A 143 -8.68 4.49 -11.84
CA GLY A 143 -9.36 4.97 -13.03
C GLY A 143 -10.48 5.94 -12.70
N TRP A 144 -11.23 6.33 -13.72
CA TRP A 144 -12.38 7.22 -13.58
C TRP A 144 -13.44 6.88 -14.62
N GLY A 145 -14.66 7.35 -14.38
CA GLY A 145 -15.75 7.19 -15.32
C GLY A 145 -16.89 8.17 -15.07
N VAL A 146 -18.03 7.87 -15.70
CA VAL A 146 -19.32 8.49 -15.45
C VAL A 146 -20.35 7.37 -15.37
N GLU A 147 -21.12 7.34 -14.30
CA GLU A 147 -22.20 6.37 -14.10
C GLU A 147 -23.48 7.14 -13.82
N ASN A 148 -24.52 6.91 -14.63
CA ASN A 148 -25.81 7.60 -14.52
C ASN A 148 -25.70 9.13 -14.49
N GLY A 149 -24.75 9.69 -15.24
CA GLY A 149 -24.48 11.13 -15.29
C GLY A 149 -23.58 11.66 -14.16
N THR A 150 -23.24 10.83 -13.16
CA THR A 150 -22.37 11.21 -12.05
C THR A 150 -20.92 10.81 -12.33
N PRO A 151 -19.96 11.77 -12.37
CA PRO A 151 -18.55 11.46 -12.53
C PRO A 151 -17.96 10.80 -11.28
N TYR A 152 -17.13 9.78 -11.46
CA TYR A 152 -16.51 9.06 -10.33
C TYR A 152 -15.02 8.76 -10.55
N TRP A 153 -14.31 8.52 -9.44
CA TRP A 153 -13.03 7.82 -9.33
C TRP A 153 -13.27 6.35 -8.99
N LEU A 154 -12.56 5.44 -9.68
CA LEU A 154 -12.52 4.01 -9.35
C LEU A 154 -11.36 3.77 -8.39
N VAL A 155 -11.67 3.19 -7.23
CA VAL A 155 -10.74 3.10 -6.11
C VAL A 155 -10.65 1.67 -5.59
N GLY A 156 -9.43 1.16 -5.43
CA GLY A 156 -9.15 -0.07 -4.71
C GLY A 156 -9.01 0.21 -3.21
N ASN A 157 -9.73 -0.57 -2.40
CA ASN A 157 -9.63 -0.53 -0.94
C ASN A 157 -8.73 -1.68 -0.44
N SER A 158 -8.23 -1.56 0.79
CA SER A 158 -7.36 -2.56 1.44
C SER A 158 -8.12 -3.44 2.46
N TRP A 159 -9.46 -3.50 2.37
CA TRP A 159 -10.32 -4.25 3.31
C TRP A 159 -10.76 -5.61 2.77
N ASN A 160 -9.87 -6.26 2.03
CA ASN A 160 -10.11 -7.54 1.36
C ASN A 160 -11.23 -7.49 0.30
N THR A 161 -11.33 -8.55 -0.50
CA THR A 161 -12.23 -8.62 -1.67
C THR A 161 -13.70 -8.86 -1.32
N ASP A 162 -14.02 -9.22 -0.09
CA ASP A 162 -15.41 -9.41 0.37
C ASP A 162 -16.09 -8.11 0.78
N TRP A 163 -15.33 -7.02 0.86
CA TRP A 163 -15.84 -5.68 1.13
C TRP A 163 -16.18 -4.94 -0.18
N GLY A 164 -17.29 -4.20 -0.18
CA GLY A 164 -17.68 -3.33 -1.30
C GLY A 164 -17.98 -4.10 -2.59
N ASP A 165 -17.54 -3.58 -3.73
CA ASP A 165 -17.61 -4.26 -5.03
C ASP A 165 -16.31 -5.00 -5.30
N ASN A 166 -16.20 -6.22 -4.75
CA ASN A 166 -15.01 -7.06 -4.89
C ASN A 166 -13.70 -6.41 -4.38
N GLY A 167 -13.77 -5.61 -3.31
CA GLY A 167 -12.66 -4.81 -2.77
C GLY A 167 -12.56 -3.39 -3.33
N PHE A 168 -13.41 -3.03 -4.29
CA PHE A 168 -13.41 -1.71 -4.94
C PHE A 168 -14.62 -0.87 -4.52
N PHE A 169 -14.49 0.44 -4.73
CA PHE A 169 -15.60 1.37 -4.62
C PHE A 169 -15.45 2.53 -5.61
N LYS A 170 -16.54 3.28 -5.78
CA LYS A 170 -16.60 4.50 -6.58
C LYS A 170 -16.91 5.68 -5.68
N ILE A 171 -16.27 6.82 -5.95
CA ILE A 171 -16.45 8.05 -5.18
C ILE A 171 -16.52 9.25 -6.13
N LEU A 172 -17.28 10.27 -5.74
CA LEU A 172 -17.54 11.45 -6.54
C LEU A 172 -16.24 12.15 -6.98
N ARG A 173 -16.15 12.45 -8.28
CA ARG A 173 -15.00 13.12 -8.90
C ARG A 173 -15.34 14.54 -9.33
N GLY A 174 -14.37 15.44 -9.21
CA GLY A 174 -14.40 16.82 -9.69
C GLY A 174 -14.94 17.84 -8.68
N GLN A 175 -15.04 17.45 -7.41
CA GLN A 175 -15.53 18.30 -6.31
C GLN A 175 -14.68 18.17 -5.05
N ASP A 176 -13.50 17.55 -5.14
CA ASP A 176 -12.67 17.20 -3.99
C ASP A 176 -13.47 16.55 -2.84
N HIS A 177 -14.36 15.63 -3.20
CA HIS A 177 -15.29 15.03 -2.26
C HIS A 177 -14.53 14.25 -1.18
N CYS A 178 -14.73 14.61 0.09
CA CYS A 178 -14.00 14.04 1.22
C CYS A 178 -12.46 14.21 1.12
N GLY A 179 -11.97 15.22 0.40
CA GLY A 179 -10.53 15.50 0.26
C GLY A 179 -9.78 14.53 -0.67
N ILE A 180 -10.48 13.71 -1.46
CA ILE A 180 -9.84 12.67 -2.29
C ILE A 180 -8.92 13.25 -3.38
N GLU A 181 -9.12 14.51 -3.79
CA GLU A 181 -8.30 15.18 -4.81
C GLU A 181 -7.21 16.06 -4.18
N SER A 182 -7.22 16.21 -2.86
CA SER A 182 -6.30 17.09 -2.10
C SER A 182 -4.97 16.43 -1.74
N GLU A 183 -4.92 15.10 -1.52
CA GLU A 183 -3.75 14.40 -0.98
C GLU A 183 -3.22 13.27 -1.90
N ILE A 184 -3.07 13.57 -3.19
CA ILE A 184 -2.58 12.59 -4.17
C ILE A 184 -1.05 12.59 -4.21
N VAL A 185 -0.45 11.48 -3.78
CA VAL A 185 0.99 11.23 -3.85
C VAL A 185 1.33 10.09 -4.81
N ALA A 186 2.47 10.22 -5.50
CA ALA A 186 2.96 9.24 -6.45
C ALA A 186 4.47 9.36 -6.68
N GLY A 187 5.07 8.35 -7.32
CA GLY A 187 6.46 8.36 -7.76
C GLY A 187 6.68 7.55 -9.04
N ILE A 188 7.85 7.70 -9.65
CA ILE A 188 8.23 6.97 -10.86
C ILE A 188 9.28 5.92 -10.50
N PRO A 189 9.08 4.63 -10.79
CA PRO A 189 10.06 3.59 -10.45
C PRO A 189 11.41 3.77 -11.14
N CYS A 190 12.49 3.41 -10.43
CA CYS A 190 13.84 3.36 -10.99
C CYS A 190 14.06 2.03 -11.72
N ILE A 191 13.70 1.98 -13.00
CA ILE A 191 13.82 0.74 -13.80
C ILE A 191 15.25 0.39 -14.24
N ARG A 192 16.25 1.26 -13.99
CA ARG A 192 17.66 0.96 -14.32
C ARG A 192 18.26 -0.17 -13.48
N GLN A 193 17.52 -0.66 -12.48
CA GLN A 193 17.89 -1.82 -11.67
C GLN A 193 17.63 -3.17 -12.36
N TYR A 194 16.98 -3.18 -13.53
CA TYR A 194 16.56 -4.39 -14.25
C TYR A 194 17.04 -4.41 -15.70
#